data_AF-A0A3D4QGB7-F1
#
_entry.id   AF-A0A3D4QGB7-F1
#
_cell.length_a   1.000
_cell.length_b   1.000
_cell.length_c   1.000
_cell.angle_alpha   90.00
_cell.angle_beta   90.00
_cell.angle_gamma   90.00
#
_symmetry.space_group_name_H-M   'P 1'
#
loop_
_entity.id
_entity.type
_entity.pdbx_description
1 polymer ?
#
loop_
_entity_poly.entity_id
_entity_poly.type
_entity_poly.pdbx_seq_one_letter_code
_entity_poly.pdbx_strand_id
1 'polypeptide(L)'
;SANGDRSIGDIIAEAMQRVGNEGVITVEEAKSLETELDVVEGMQFDRGYSSPYFVTNTDKMACELENPYILIHEKKLSNLQAMLPVLEAVVQAGKPLLIIAEDI
;
A
#
# COMPACT_ATOMS: atom_id res chain seq x y z
N SER A 1 -10.60 24.96 0.19
CA SER A 1 -9.65 24.14 -0.59
C SER A 1 -8.31 24.84 -0.50
N ALA A 2 -7.34 24.28 0.23
CA ALA A 2 -6.29 25.01 0.95
C ALA A 2 -6.87 26.01 1.96
N ASN A 3 -6.52 25.89 3.25
CA ASN A 3 -7.16 26.64 4.34
C ASN A 3 -6.74 28.13 4.38
N GLY A 4 -6.69 28.79 3.21
CA GLY A 4 -6.19 30.15 3.02
C GLY A 4 -4.68 30.26 2.79
N ASP A 5 -3.94 29.15 2.85
CA ASP A 5 -2.50 29.12 2.68
C ASP A 5 -2.11 28.81 1.22
N ARG A 6 -1.51 29.80 0.55
CA ARG A 6 -1.06 29.67 -0.85
C ARG A 6 0.05 28.63 -0.99
N SER A 7 0.91 28.47 0.02
CA SER A 7 2.05 27.56 -0.05
C SER A 7 1.62 26.10 -0.21
N ILE A 8 0.58 25.68 0.53
CA ILE A 8 -0.01 24.34 0.42
C ILE A 8 -0.65 24.14 -0.96
N GLY A 9 -1.32 25.17 -1.49
CA GLY A 9 -1.91 25.13 -2.82
C GLY A 9 -0.87 24.93 -3.93
N ASP A 10 0.26 25.62 -3.82
CA ASP A 10 1.37 25.52 -4.77
C ASP A 10 1.99 24.11 -4.76
N ILE A 11 2.17 23.51 -3.58
CA ILE A 11 2.71 22.15 -3.41
C ILE A 11 1.75 21.10 -3.99
N ILE A 12 0.44 21.23 -3.75
CA ILE A 12 -0.55 20.31 -4.34
C ILE A 12 -0.56 20.45 -5.86
N ALA A 13 -0.44 21.67 -6.39
CA ALA A 13 -0.38 21.88 -7.84
C ALA A 13 0.88 21.26 -8.46
N GLU A 14 2.05 21.41 -7.81
CA GLU A 14 3.29 20.77 -8.24
C GLU A 14 3.17 19.23 -8.18
N ALA A 15 2.58 18.69 -7.12
CA ALA A 15 2.33 17.25 -6.98
C ALA A 15 1.48 16.74 -8.16
N MET A 16 0.33 17.37 -8.41
CA MET A 16 -0.59 17.03 -9.51
C MET A 16 0.13 17.04 -10.88
N GLN A 17 1.03 18.00 -11.10
CA GLN A 17 1.79 18.08 -12.34
C GLN A 17 2.81 16.94 -12.49
N ARG A 18 3.41 16.48 -11.39
CA ARG A 18 4.39 15.38 -11.41
C ARG A 18 3.75 14.00 -11.52
N VAL A 19 2.62 13.74 -10.84
CA VAL A 19 1.93 12.42 -10.90
C VAL A 19 1.11 12.20 -12.17
N GLY A 20 0.67 13.27 -12.85
CA GLY A 20 -0.16 13.17 -14.05
C GLY A 20 -1.60 12.75 -13.76
N ASN A 21 -2.37 12.40 -14.81
CA ASN A 21 -3.82 12.19 -14.70
C ASN A 21 -4.24 10.91 -13.93
N GLU A 22 -3.35 9.92 -13.82
CA GLU A 22 -3.68 8.61 -13.21
C GLU A 22 -2.89 8.34 -11.92
N GLY A 23 -2.02 9.25 -11.50
CA GLY A 23 -1.23 9.03 -10.30
C GLY A 23 -2.00 9.36 -9.03
N VAL A 24 -1.67 8.65 -7.97
CA VAL A 24 -2.32 8.77 -6.66
C VAL A 24 -1.49 9.69 -5.77
N ILE A 25 -2.16 10.59 -5.06
CA ILE A 25 -1.52 11.46 -4.07
C ILE A 25 -1.88 10.97 -2.67
N THR A 26 -0.87 10.59 -1.91
CA THR A 26 -0.98 10.25 -0.50
C THR A 26 -0.38 11.37 0.34
N VAL A 27 -1.05 11.74 1.43
CA VAL A 27 -0.56 12.76 2.37
C VAL A 27 -0.20 12.06 3.67
N GLU A 28 1.03 12.24 4.13
CA GLU A 28 1.50 11.75 5.42
C GLU A 28 1.81 12.92 6.36
N GLU A 29 1.43 12.81 7.63
CA GLU A 29 1.79 13.81 8.65
C GLU A 29 3.23 13.58 9.12
N ALA A 30 4.15 14.42 8.67
CA ALA A 30 5.54 14.43 9.15
C ALA A 30 5.69 15.32 10.40
N LYS A 31 6.65 14.96 11.28
CA LYS A 31 7.00 15.77 12.47
C LYS A 31 7.88 16.98 12.15
N SER A 32 8.37 17.09 10.91
CA SER A 32 9.20 18.22 10.49
C SER A 32 8.31 19.44 10.22
N LEU A 33 8.91 20.64 10.23
CA LEU A 33 8.23 21.89 9.89
C LEU A 33 8.17 22.12 8.38
N GLU A 34 8.88 21.31 7.59
CA GLU A 34 9.02 21.46 6.15
C GLU A 34 8.13 20.44 5.44
N THR A 35 7.40 20.90 4.41
CA THR A 35 6.59 20.02 3.58
C THR A 35 7.45 19.45 2.46
N GLU A 36 7.61 18.13 2.44
CA GLU A 36 8.37 17.42 1.42
C GLU A 36 7.43 16.79 0.37
N LEU A 37 7.84 16.82 -0.91
CA LEU A 37 7.12 16.21 -2.02
C LEU A 37 7.98 15.12 -2.65
N ASP A 38 7.63 13.86 -2.38
CA ASP A 38 8.28 12.70 -2.97
C ASP A 38 7.36 12.00 -3.97
N VAL A 39 7.94 11.63 -5.13
CA VAL A 39 7.27 10.82 -6.13
C VAL A 39 7.86 9.42 -6.05
N VAL A 40 7.02 8.45 -5.73
CA VAL A 40 7.41 7.04 -5.62
C VAL A 40 6.78 6.26 -6.75
N GLU A 41 7.57 5.42 -7.42
CA GLU A 41 7.03 4.46 -8.38
C GLU A 41 6.26 3.37 -7.63
N GLY A 42 4.96 3.29 -7.89
CA GLY A 42 4.07 2.38 -7.19
C GLY A 42 2.83 2.07 -8.01
N MET A 43 1.98 1.19 -7.48
CA MET A 43 0.74 0.78 -8.12
C MET A 43 -0.36 0.73 -7.07
N GLN A 44 -1.55 1.19 -7.44
CA GLN A 44 -2.76 1.06 -6.64
C GLN A 44 -3.77 0.17 -7.36
N PHE A 45 -4.53 -0.59 -6.59
CA PHE A 45 -5.66 -1.38 -7.06
C PHE A 45 -6.94 -0.91 -6.36
N ASP A 46 -8.08 -1.08 -7.03
CA ASP A 46 -9.40 -0.75 -6.47
C ASP A 46 -9.94 -1.79 -5.47
N ARG A 47 -9.18 -2.87 -5.22
CA ARG A 47 -9.56 -3.95 -4.29
C ARG A 47 -8.82 -3.82 -2.96
N GLY A 48 -9.53 -4.11 -1.87
CA GLY A 48 -8.99 -4.12 -0.51
C GLY A 48 -8.69 -5.52 0.02
N TYR A 49 -8.35 -5.61 1.31
CA TYR A 49 -8.11 -6.86 2.01
C TYR A 49 -9.42 -7.67 2.20
N SER A 50 -9.34 -8.99 2.12
CA SER A 50 -10.53 -9.87 2.21
C SER A 50 -11.15 -9.93 3.61
N SER A 51 -10.38 -9.59 4.66
CA SER A 51 -10.82 -9.67 6.05
C SER A 51 -10.22 -8.56 6.92
N PRO A 52 -11.02 -7.91 7.81
CA PRO A 52 -10.51 -6.93 8.78
C PRO A 52 -9.43 -7.47 9.73
N TYR A 53 -9.32 -8.80 9.89
CA TYR A 53 -8.27 -9.40 10.72
C TYR A 53 -6.85 -9.16 10.19
N PHE A 54 -6.69 -8.65 8.97
CA PHE A 54 -5.40 -8.28 8.40
C PHE A 54 -4.94 -6.87 8.77
N VAL A 55 -5.76 -6.08 9.48
CA VAL A 55 -5.39 -4.72 9.89
C VAL A 55 -4.22 -4.79 10.88
N THR A 56 -3.09 -4.16 10.53
CA THR A 56 -1.91 -4.04 11.38
C THR A 56 -1.84 -2.67 12.08
N ASN A 57 -2.50 -1.67 11.50
CA ASN A 57 -2.66 -0.34 12.06
C ASN A 57 -4.16 -0.06 12.31
N THR A 58 -4.60 -0.24 13.55
CA THR A 58 -6.02 -0.11 13.94
C THR A 58 -6.53 1.31 13.87
N ASP A 59 -5.66 2.31 14.06
CA ASP A 59 -6.06 3.71 14.06
C ASP A 59 -6.37 4.17 12.63
N LYS A 60 -5.56 3.73 11.66
CA LYS A 60 -5.77 4.01 10.24
C LYS A 60 -6.69 3.00 9.54
N MET A 61 -7.06 1.90 10.21
CA MET A 61 -7.72 0.74 9.61
C MET A 61 -6.96 0.24 8.35
N ALA A 62 -5.64 0.12 8.46
CA ALA A 62 -4.74 -0.21 7.36
C ALA A 62 -3.92 -1.48 7.61
N CYS A 63 -3.57 -2.18 6.52
CA CYS A 63 -2.57 -3.24 6.52
C CYS A 63 -1.28 -2.68 5.93
N GLU A 64 -0.32 -2.40 6.79
CA GLU A 64 1.01 -1.88 6.44
C GLU A 64 2.02 -3.04 6.56
N LEU A 65 2.71 -3.36 5.45
CA LEU A 65 3.71 -4.44 5.36
C LEU A 65 5.05 -3.86 4.90
N GLU A 66 6.13 -4.18 5.63
CA GLU A 66 7.49 -3.74 5.28
C GLU A 66 8.26 -4.87 4.57
N ASN A 67 8.86 -4.56 3.42
CA ASN A 67 9.67 -5.48 2.61
C ASN A 67 9.04 -6.90 2.43
N PRO A 68 7.75 -7.01 2.06
CA PRO A 68 7.08 -8.30 1.97
C PRO A 68 7.52 -9.08 0.72
N TYR A 69 7.40 -10.40 0.78
CA TYR A 69 7.26 -11.20 -0.45
C TYR A 69 5.87 -10.98 -1.04
N ILE A 70 5.78 -10.94 -2.37
CA ILE A 70 4.51 -10.77 -3.08
C ILE A 70 4.25 -12.03 -3.91
N LEU A 71 3.14 -12.70 -3.63
CA LEU A 71 2.64 -13.83 -4.41
C LEU A 71 1.38 -13.40 -5.17
N ILE A 72 1.42 -13.52 -6.49
CA ILE A 72 0.28 -13.19 -7.37
C ILE A 72 -0.27 -14.49 -7.93
N HIS A 73 -1.58 -14.70 -7.79
CA HIS A 73 -2.28 -15.87 -8.29
C HIS A 73 -3.58 -15.46 -9.01
N GLU A 74 -3.69 -15.70 -10.31
CA GLU A 74 -4.81 -15.17 -11.12
C GLU A 74 -6.17 -15.83 -10.87
N LYS A 75 -6.22 -16.93 -10.12
CA LYS A 75 -7.45 -17.71 -9.88
C LYS A 75 -7.78 -17.77 -8.40
N LYS A 76 -8.93 -18.36 -8.07
CA LYS A 76 -9.29 -18.70 -6.70
C LYS A 76 -8.28 -19.66 -6.07
N LEU A 77 -7.82 -19.33 -4.87
CA LEU A 77 -6.85 -20.12 -4.11
C LEU A 77 -7.55 -21.17 -3.23
N SER A 78 -8.15 -22.19 -3.85
CA SER A 78 -9.02 -23.13 -3.12
C SER A 78 -8.29 -24.23 -2.32
N ASN A 79 -6.99 -24.45 -2.56
CA ASN A 79 -6.23 -25.52 -1.89
C ASN A 79 -4.93 -25.00 -1.27
N LEU A 80 -4.90 -24.93 0.06
CA LEU A 80 -3.73 -24.50 0.84
C LEU A 80 -2.61 -25.54 0.89
N GLN A 81 -2.87 -26.84 0.68
CA GLN A 81 -1.83 -27.87 0.78
C GLN A 81 -0.73 -27.67 -0.27
N ALA A 82 -1.11 -27.23 -1.48
CA ALA A 82 -0.15 -26.94 -2.54
C ALA A 82 0.76 -25.74 -2.20
N MET A 83 0.34 -24.88 -1.27
CA MET A 83 1.10 -23.70 -0.85
C MET A 83 2.02 -23.94 0.35
N LEU A 84 1.87 -25.06 1.06
CA LEU A 84 2.65 -25.33 2.28
C LEU A 84 4.16 -25.12 2.09
N PRO A 85 4.81 -25.61 1.01
CA PRO A 85 6.25 -25.40 0.84
C PRO A 85 6.65 -23.92 0.73
N VAL A 86 5.79 -23.09 0.12
CA VAL A 86 6.04 -21.64 0.00
C VAL A 86 5.85 -20.96 1.35
N LEU A 87 4.79 -21.31 2.09
CA LEU A 87 4.55 -20.77 3.42
C LEU A 87 5.69 -21.12 4.38
N GLU A 88 6.20 -22.34 4.33
CA GLU A 88 7.37 -22.77 5.12
C GLU A 88 8.61 -21.94 4.78
N ALA A 89 8.89 -21.74 3.49
CA ALA A 89 10.03 -20.93 3.06
C ALA A 89 9.92 -19.46 3.51
N VAL A 90 8.72 -18.88 3.44
CA VAL A 90 8.45 -17.50 3.90
C VAL A 90 8.65 -17.40 5.42
N VAL A 91 8.13 -18.36 6.18
CA VAL A 91 8.31 -18.40 7.65
C VAL A 91 9.79 -18.50 8.01
N GLN A 92 10.56 -19.34 7.31
CA GLN A 92 12.00 -19.44 7.52
C GLN A 92 12.75 -18.15 7.18
N ALA A 93 12.29 -17.41 6.16
CA ALA A 93 12.87 -16.12 5.78
C ALA A 93 12.52 -14.99 6.79
N GLY A 94 11.52 -15.20 7.66
CA GLY A 94 11.10 -14.22 8.67
C GLY A 94 10.53 -12.93 8.07
N LYS A 95 10.03 -12.98 6.84
CA LYS A 95 9.46 -11.83 6.13
C LYS A 95 7.95 -11.97 5.95
N PRO A 96 7.18 -10.87 5.93
CA PRO A 96 5.76 -10.93 5.61
C PRO A 96 5.51 -11.43 4.18
N LEU A 97 4.32 -11.97 3.95
CA LEU A 97 3.84 -12.38 2.62
C LEU A 97 2.52 -11.69 2.29
N LEU A 98 2.51 -10.96 1.18
CA LEU A 98 1.31 -10.41 0.55
C LEU A 98 0.84 -11.37 -0.54
N ILE A 99 -0.42 -11.80 -0.46
CA ILE A 99 -1.04 -12.65 -1.48
C ILE A 99 -2.09 -11.82 -2.22
N ILE A 100 -1.97 -11.75 -3.54
CA ILE A 100 -2.96 -11.13 -4.44
C ILE A 100 -3.61 -12.24 -5.25
N ALA A 101 -4.88 -12.50 -5.01
CA ALA A 101 -5.65 -13.52 -5.71
C ALA A 101 -7.10 -13.07 -5.98
N GLU A 102 -7.80 -13.78 -6.89
CA GLU A 102 -9.21 -13.50 -7.18
C GLU A 102 -10.09 -13.68 -5.93
N ASP A 103 -9.83 -14.76 -5.19
CA ASP A 103 -10.55 -15.21 -3.99
C ASP A 103 -9.68 -16.22 -3.22
N ILE A 104 -9.93 -16.39 -1.92
CA ILE A 104 -9.29 -17.42 -1.06
C ILE A 104 -10.38 -18.32 -0.48
#